data_AF-A0A2G6QWF8-F1
#
_entry.id   AF-A0A2G6QWF8-F1
#
_cell.length_a   1.000
_cell.length_b   1.000
_cell.length_c   1.000
_cell.angle_alpha   90.00
_cell.angle_beta   90.00
_cell.angle_gamma   90.00
#
_symmetry.space_group_name_H-M   'P 1'
#
loop_
_entity.id
_entity.type
_entity.pdbx_description
1 polymer ?
#
loop_
_entity_poly.entity_id
_entity_poly.type
_entity_poly.pdbx_seq_one_letter_code
_entity_poly.pdbx_strand_id
1 'polypeptide(L)'
;TNTAPLPAAIIVSILGALGVELLRQYGKASGDIGLAILFYGGLASGVMMAGLAGQGAGVLSQFLFGALTTVSTTDLWIIFVLGVIVVGTTIGLGPQLFAVTIDEPYAQVLGLKTKTLNILIVILAAVTVTMSMRTVGLLLVSAMMVIPVATADNLFVSFKGALFGSMLIGAVVALLGTSASYYLNTASGATIVVLAIIVFGLSWPLTRLKDRRFIPFIEDIAEEDESYVRPHIIAEAHDELDKTRVKRKIKHGDHYDYVHDGHRHARHGDHFDEH
;
A
#
# COMPACT_ATOMS: atom_id res chain seq x y z
N THR A 1 -11.52 -40.60 -1.46
CA THR A 1 -11.28 -39.59 -0.40
C THR A 1 -10.82 -38.29 -1.06
N ASN A 2 -11.78 -37.44 -1.45
CA ASN A 2 -11.58 -36.19 -2.20
C ASN A 2 -11.28 -35.00 -1.25
N THR A 3 -10.26 -35.13 -0.40
CA THR A 3 -9.84 -34.00 0.43
C THR A 3 -8.81 -33.19 -0.34
N ALA A 4 -9.20 -32.04 -0.88
CA ALA A 4 -8.25 -30.96 -1.16
C ALA A 4 -7.83 -30.41 0.21
N PRO A 5 -6.66 -30.80 0.78
CA PRO A 5 -6.35 -30.48 2.16
C PRO A 5 -5.98 -29.00 2.22
N LEU A 6 -6.78 -28.20 2.93
CA LEU A 6 -6.43 -26.82 3.29
C LEU A 6 -4.97 -26.66 3.74
N PRO A 7 -4.44 -27.56 4.60
CA PRO A 7 -3.04 -27.49 5.03
C PRO A 7 -2.04 -27.62 3.87
N ALA A 8 -2.30 -28.50 2.89
CA ALA A 8 -1.40 -28.67 1.76
C ALA A 8 -1.36 -27.43 0.87
N ALA A 9 -2.53 -26.80 0.63
CA ALA A 9 -2.60 -25.54 -0.10
C ALA A 9 -1.80 -24.43 0.61
N ILE A 10 -1.96 -24.30 1.94
CA ILE A 10 -1.23 -23.32 2.73
C ILE A 10 0.28 -23.55 2.65
N ILE A 11 0.74 -24.79 2.82
CA ILE A 11 2.17 -25.13 2.75
C ILE A 11 2.74 -24.79 1.36
N VAL A 12 2.07 -25.21 0.28
CA VAL A 12 2.52 -24.93 -1.09
C VAL A 12 2.54 -23.43 -1.36
N SER A 13 1.53 -22.68 -0.92
CA SER A 13 1.48 -21.22 -1.06
C SER A 13 2.59 -20.52 -0.28
N ILE A 14 2.90 -20.96 0.95
CA ILE A 14 4.03 -20.42 1.73
C ILE A 14 5.34 -20.69 0.99
N LEU A 15 5.57 -21.92 0.52
CA LEU A 15 6.77 -22.26 -0.23
C LEU A 15 6.91 -21.43 -1.52
N GLY A 16 5.81 -21.25 -2.25
CA GLY A 16 5.78 -20.40 -3.44
C GLY A 16 6.08 -18.94 -3.11
N ALA A 17 5.46 -18.39 -2.07
CA ALA A 17 5.66 -17.02 -1.63
C ALA A 17 7.11 -16.77 -1.14
N LEU A 18 7.69 -17.72 -0.41
CA LEU A 18 9.11 -17.69 -0.04
C LEU A 18 10.02 -17.76 -1.28
N GLY A 19 9.67 -18.58 -2.27
CA GLY A 19 10.38 -18.65 -3.54
C GLY A 19 10.38 -17.31 -4.28
N VAL A 20 9.21 -16.65 -4.35
CA VAL A 20 9.06 -15.29 -4.91
C VAL A 20 9.92 -14.29 -4.14
N GLU A 21 9.88 -14.31 -2.81
CA GLU A 21 10.63 -13.36 -1.97
C GLU A 21 12.15 -13.56 -2.09
N LEU A 22 12.62 -14.80 -2.15
CA LEU A 22 14.04 -15.10 -2.38
C LEU A 22 14.49 -14.66 -3.77
N LEU A 23 13.64 -14.86 -4.79
CA LEU A 23 13.95 -14.40 -6.14
C LEU A 23 13.98 -12.87 -6.21
N ARG A 24 13.12 -12.18 -5.46
CA ARG A 24 13.12 -10.72 -5.32
C ARG A 24 14.41 -10.22 -4.63
N GLN A 25 14.86 -10.88 -3.57
CA GLN A 25 16.02 -10.45 -2.79
C GLN A 25 17.38 -10.78 -3.45
N TYR A 26 17.48 -11.92 -4.15
CA TYR A 26 18.75 -12.45 -4.66
C TYR A 26 18.82 -12.53 -6.19
N GLY A 27 17.71 -12.30 -6.89
CA GLY A 27 17.65 -12.37 -8.35
C GLY A 27 18.47 -11.26 -9.01
N LYS A 28 19.23 -11.63 -10.04
CA LYS A 28 19.91 -10.68 -10.94
C LYS A 28 18.99 -10.10 -12.02
N ALA A 29 17.85 -10.76 -12.26
CA ALA A 29 16.79 -10.24 -13.12
C ALA A 29 16.05 -9.12 -12.40
N SER A 30 15.50 -8.16 -13.14
CA SER A 30 14.56 -7.19 -12.56
C SER A 30 13.48 -7.95 -11.79
N GLY A 31 13.23 -7.60 -10.53
CA GLY A 31 12.30 -8.32 -9.65
C GLY A 31 10.93 -8.55 -10.29
N ASP A 32 10.49 -7.61 -11.13
CA ASP A 32 9.25 -7.67 -11.89
C ASP A 32 9.20 -8.84 -12.89
N ILE A 33 10.31 -9.15 -13.56
CA ILE A 33 10.38 -10.25 -14.54
C ILE A 33 10.31 -11.60 -13.81
N GLY A 34 11.05 -11.73 -12.71
CA GLY A 34 11.03 -12.95 -11.90
C GLY A 34 9.65 -13.26 -11.35
N LEU A 35 8.95 -12.23 -10.86
CA LEU A 35 7.58 -12.35 -10.36
C LEU A 35 6.59 -12.70 -11.47
N ALA A 36 6.72 -12.09 -12.65
CA ALA A 36 5.87 -12.42 -13.81
C ALA A 36 6.04 -13.88 -14.26
N ILE A 37 7.27 -14.39 -14.34
CA ILE A 37 7.55 -15.78 -14.73
C ILE A 37 6.93 -16.76 -13.72
N LEU A 38 7.10 -16.50 -12.42
CA LEU A 38 6.51 -17.33 -11.36
C LEU A 38 4.98 -17.30 -11.41
N PHE A 39 4.38 -16.14 -11.66
CA PHE A 39 2.92 -15.98 -11.77
C PHE A 39 2.35 -16.77 -12.94
N TYR A 40 2.86 -16.55 -14.16
CA TYR A 40 2.36 -17.24 -15.35
C TYR A 40 2.70 -18.74 -15.32
N GLY A 41 3.88 -19.11 -14.82
CA GLY A 41 4.29 -20.50 -14.66
C GLY A 41 3.43 -21.25 -13.64
N GLY A 42 3.12 -20.62 -12.50
CA GLY A 42 2.25 -21.17 -11.47
C GLY A 42 0.81 -21.35 -11.96
N LEU A 43 0.24 -20.35 -12.64
CA LEU A 43 -1.10 -20.46 -13.23
C LEU A 43 -1.17 -21.53 -14.31
N ALA A 44 -0.24 -21.53 -15.27
CA ALA A 44 -0.21 -22.52 -16.35
C ALA A 44 -0.06 -23.95 -15.80
N SER A 45 0.82 -24.13 -14.83
CA SER A 45 1.04 -25.43 -14.17
C SER A 45 -0.19 -25.88 -13.39
N GLY A 46 -0.83 -24.97 -12.64
CA GLY A 46 -2.07 -25.25 -11.90
C GLY A 46 -3.21 -25.68 -12.81
N VAL A 47 -3.43 -24.96 -13.91
CA VAL A 47 -4.45 -25.29 -14.92
C VAL A 47 -4.15 -26.61 -15.62
N MET A 48 -2.88 -26.85 -15.99
CA MET A 48 -2.44 -28.12 -16.59
C MET A 48 -2.72 -29.30 -15.66
N MET A 49 -2.37 -29.19 -14.38
CA MET A 49 -2.63 -30.24 -13.38
C MET A 49 -4.12 -30.48 -13.17
N ALA A 50 -4.94 -29.42 -13.11
CA ALA A 50 -6.40 -29.54 -13.01
C ALA A 50 -7.02 -30.21 -14.25
N GLY A 51 -6.49 -29.92 -15.44
CA GLY A 51 -6.87 -30.57 -16.69
C GLY A 51 -6.55 -32.06 -16.70
N LEU A 52 -5.35 -32.45 -16.27
CA LEU A 52 -4.95 -33.86 -16.13
C LEU A 52 -5.80 -34.61 -15.10
N ALA A 53 -6.25 -33.94 -14.04
CA ALA A 53 -7.16 -34.49 -13.05
C ALA A 53 -8.63 -34.59 -13.53
N GLY A 54 -8.93 -34.21 -14.78
CA GLY A 54 -10.27 -34.27 -15.36
C GLY A 54 -11.25 -33.19 -14.85
N GLN A 55 -10.75 -32.15 -14.17
CA GLN A 55 -11.59 -31.14 -13.50
C GLN A 55 -11.49 -29.73 -14.12
N GLY A 56 -10.96 -29.63 -15.35
CA GLY A 56 -10.56 -28.40 -16.07
C GLY A 56 -11.32 -27.10 -15.76
N ALA A 57 -12.43 -26.82 -16.46
CA ALA A 57 -13.07 -25.50 -16.42
C ALA A 57 -13.98 -25.25 -15.20
N GLY A 58 -14.57 -26.32 -14.64
CA GLY A 58 -15.49 -26.23 -13.52
C GLY A 58 -14.80 -25.81 -12.22
N VAL A 59 -13.61 -26.37 -11.95
CA VAL A 59 -12.81 -26.02 -10.77
C VAL A 59 -12.26 -24.60 -10.88
N LEU A 60 -11.86 -24.15 -12.07
CA LEU A 60 -11.39 -22.79 -12.26
C LEU A 60 -12.50 -21.77 -11.95
N SER A 61 -13.72 -22.03 -12.44
CA SER A 61 -14.88 -21.18 -12.16
C SER A 61 -15.18 -21.12 -10.66
N GLN A 62 -15.11 -22.25 -9.96
CA GLN A 62 -15.28 -22.30 -8.51
C GLN A 62 -14.19 -21.54 -7.75
N PHE A 63 -12.94 -21.54 -8.22
CA PHE A 63 -11.86 -20.75 -7.62
C PHE A 63 -11.95 -19.25 -7.92
N LEU A 64 -12.49 -18.85 -9.07
CA LEU A 64 -12.66 -17.44 -9.43
C LEU A 64 -13.80 -16.78 -8.63
N PHE A 65 -14.95 -17.45 -8.55
CA PHE A 65 -16.16 -16.91 -7.93
C PHE A 65 -16.39 -17.35 -6.48
N GLY A 66 -15.66 -18.37 -6.03
CA GLY A 66 -15.83 -18.95 -4.70
C GLY A 66 -17.17 -19.66 -4.53
N ALA A 67 -17.38 -20.21 -3.35
CA ALA A 67 -18.66 -20.77 -2.93
C ALA A 67 -18.83 -20.50 -1.43
N LEU A 68 -19.11 -19.23 -1.10
CA LEU A 68 -19.37 -18.76 0.27
C LEU A 68 -20.37 -19.65 1.02
N THR A 69 -21.34 -20.22 0.30
CA THR A 69 -22.42 -21.04 0.85
C THR A 69 -22.02 -22.49 1.14
N THR A 70 -20.88 -22.97 0.65
CA THR A 70 -20.45 -24.37 0.80
C THR A 70 -19.29 -24.54 1.78
N VAL A 71 -18.99 -23.52 2.58
CA VAL A 71 -17.90 -23.55 3.58
C VAL A 71 -18.31 -24.45 4.76
N SER A 72 -17.44 -25.39 5.15
CA SER A 72 -17.71 -26.30 6.27
C SER A 72 -17.42 -25.66 7.63
N THR A 73 -18.01 -26.19 8.70
CA THR A 73 -17.73 -25.75 10.08
C THR A 73 -16.26 -25.91 10.48
N THR A 74 -15.60 -26.96 10.00
CA THR A 74 -14.16 -27.17 10.19
C THR A 74 -13.34 -26.08 9.51
N ASP A 75 -13.70 -25.70 8.28
CA ASP A 75 -13.03 -24.62 7.57
C ASP A 75 -13.20 -23.29 8.31
N LEU A 76 -14.37 -23.02 8.90
CA LEU A 76 -14.61 -21.81 9.71
C LEU A 76 -13.68 -21.72 10.93
N TRP A 77 -13.48 -22.83 11.65
CA TRP A 77 -12.55 -22.86 12.80
C TRP A 77 -11.11 -22.62 12.37
N ILE A 78 -10.67 -23.24 11.28
CA ILE A 78 -9.33 -23.01 10.71
C ILE A 78 -9.17 -21.54 10.33
N ILE A 79 -10.19 -20.94 9.71
CA ILE A 79 -10.19 -19.53 9.32
C ILE A 79 -10.11 -18.61 10.52
N PHE A 80 -10.89 -18.90 11.56
CA PHE A 80 -10.90 -18.12 12.77
C PHE A 80 -9.54 -18.14 13.48
N VAL A 81 -8.96 -19.32 13.70
CA VAL A 81 -7.67 -19.47 14.39
C VAL A 81 -6.54 -18.78 13.62
N LEU A 82 -6.43 -19.05 12.31
CA LEU A 82 -5.40 -18.41 11.50
C LEU A 82 -5.64 -16.90 11.34
N GLY A 83 -6.89 -16.46 11.26
CA GLY A 83 -7.25 -15.03 11.26
C GLY A 83 -6.80 -14.32 12.55
N VAL A 84 -7.01 -14.94 13.71
CA VAL A 84 -6.52 -14.41 15.00
C VAL A 84 -4.99 -14.35 15.01
N ILE A 85 -4.29 -15.35 14.48
CA ILE A 85 -2.83 -15.34 14.38
C ILE A 85 -2.35 -14.20 13.47
N VAL A 86 -2.97 -14.02 12.29
CA VAL A 86 -2.61 -12.96 11.34
C VAL A 86 -2.84 -11.59 11.97
N VAL A 87 -4.06 -11.33 12.45
CA VAL A 87 -4.42 -10.04 13.06
C VAL A 87 -3.56 -9.76 14.30
N GLY A 88 -3.37 -10.76 15.16
CA GLY A 88 -2.53 -10.63 16.36
C GLY A 88 -1.07 -10.32 16.04
N THR A 89 -0.51 -10.96 15.00
CA THR A 89 0.86 -10.69 14.55
C THR A 89 0.96 -9.30 13.92
N THR A 90 0.02 -8.92 13.05
CA THR A 90 0.04 -7.62 12.37
C THR A 90 -0.14 -6.46 13.34
N ILE A 91 -1.05 -6.57 14.32
CA ILE A 91 -1.23 -5.53 15.33
C ILE A 91 -0.04 -5.52 16.30
N GLY A 92 0.42 -6.69 16.76
CA GLY A 92 1.53 -6.82 17.70
C GLY A 92 2.86 -6.27 17.17
N LEU A 93 3.14 -6.46 15.88
CA LEU A 93 4.33 -5.93 15.20
C LEU A 93 4.05 -4.66 14.39
N GLY A 94 2.92 -3.99 14.64
CA GLY A 94 2.47 -2.82 13.86
C GLY A 94 3.55 -1.76 13.61
N PRO A 95 4.29 -1.28 14.63
CA PRO A 95 5.35 -0.29 14.45
C PRO A 95 6.52 -0.78 13.56
N GLN A 96 6.93 -2.04 13.72
CA GLN A 96 8.03 -2.62 12.95
C GLN A 96 7.61 -2.87 11.49
N LEU A 97 6.40 -3.37 11.28
CA LEU A 97 5.84 -3.57 9.95
C LEU A 97 5.68 -2.23 9.23
N PHE A 98 5.17 -1.20 9.92
CA PHE A 98 5.07 0.15 9.38
C PHE A 98 6.42 0.68 8.92
N ALA A 99 7.45 0.61 9.78
CA ALA A 99 8.79 1.09 9.46
C ALA A 99 9.34 0.43 8.18
N VAL A 100 9.21 -0.90 8.07
CA VAL A 100 9.69 -1.65 6.89
C VAL A 100 8.89 -1.34 5.62
N THR A 101 7.59 -1.12 5.73
CA THR A 101 6.75 -0.81 4.57
C THR A 101 6.91 0.62 4.04
N ILE A 102 7.30 1.56 4.89
CA ILE A 102 7.48 2.97 4.51
C ILE A 102 8.89 3.22 3.96
N ASP A 103 9.90 2.81 4.72
CA ASP A 103 11.30 3.03 4.35
C ASP A 103 12.16 1.89 4.89
N GLU A 104 12.38 0.88 4.04
CA GLU A 104 13.19 -0.28 4.39
C GLU A 104 14.66 0.11 4.73
N PRO A 105 15.38 0.93 3.94
CA PRO A 105 16.70 1.42 4.31
C PRO A 105 16.74 2.11 5.68
N TYR A 106 15.77 2.98 5.97
CA TYR A 106 15.68 3.64 7.27
C TYR A 106 15.42 2.65 8.41
N ALA A 107 14.53 1.68 8.20
CA ALA A 107 14.28 0.60 9.16
C ALA A 107 15.55 -0.24 9.45
N GLN A 108 16.41 -0.46 8.44
CA GLN A 108 17.69 -1.13 8.64
C GLN A 108 18.65 -0.29 9.52
N VAL A 109 18.70 1.03 9.31
CA VAL A 109 19.51 1.93 10.16
C VAL A 109 19.02 1.94 11.61
N LEU A 110 17.71 1.79 11.83
CA LEU A 110 17.11 1.63 13.16
C LEU A 110 17.40 0.27 13.82
N GLY A 111 18.16 -0.62 13.17
CA GLY A 111 18.52 -1.94 13.70
C GLY A 111 17.43 -3.00 13.56
N LEU A 112 16.37 -2.73 12.80
CA LEU A 112 15.33 -3.73 12.54
C LEU A 112 15.84 -4.80 11.57
N LYS A 113 15.50 -6.06 11.86
CA LYS A 113 15.80 -7.20 10.98
C LYS A 113 14.84 -7.23 9.79
N THR A 114 15.01 -6.30 8.84
CA THR A 114 14.05 -6.09 7.73
C THR A 114 13.83 -7.36 6.91
N LYS A 115 14.87 -8.17 6.68
CA LYS A 115 14.74 -9.47 6.00
C LYS A 115 13.73 -10.40 6.68
N THR A 116 13.78 -10.50 8.01
CA THR A 116 12.85 -11.34 8.78
C THR A 116 11.43 -10.77 8.74
N LEU A 117 11.30 -9.45 8.82
CA LEU A 117 9.99 -8.77 8.75
C LEU A 117 9.36 -8.91 7.36
N ASN A 118 10.14 -8.77 6.29
CA ASN A 118 9.69 -8.99 4.91
C ASN A 118 9.23 -10.44 4.70
N ILE A 119 10.01 -11.43 5.17
CA ILE A 119 9.60 -12.84 5.12
C ILE A 119 8.29 -13.05 5.88
N LEU A 120 8.15 -12.43 7.06
CA LEU A 120 6.91 -12.53 7.85
C LEU A 120 5.72 -11.94 7.11
N ILE A 121 5.86 -10.75 6.51
CA ILE A 121 4.81 -10.11 5.70
C ILE A 121 4.37 -11.05 4.56
N VAL A 122 5.34 -11.63 3.85
CA VAL A 122 5.08 -12.55 2.74
C VAL A 122 4.36 -13.81 3.20
N ILE A 123 4.74 -14.40 4.34
CA ILE A 123 4.06 -15.57 4.91
C ILE A 123 2.64 -15.22 5.33
N LEU A 124 2.44 -14.10 6.04
CA LEU A 124 1.11 -13.65 6.47
C LEU A 124 0.20 -13.39 5.27
N ALA A 125 0.72 -12.75 4.22
CA ALA A 125 0.00 -12.51 2.98
C ALA A 125 -0.38 -13.83 2.29
N ALA A 126 0.57 -14.76 2.15
CA ALA A 126 0.32 -16.07 1.52
C ALA A 126 -0.77 -16.85 2.26
N VAL A 127 -0.70 -16.93 3.59
CA VAL A 127 -1.72 -17.59 4.42
C VAL A 127 -3.09 -16.93 4.22
N THR A 128 -3.15 -15.61 4.32
CA THR A 128 -4.39 -14.84 4.20
C THR A 128 -5.05 -15.02 2.83
N VAL A 129 -4.27 -14.92 1.74
CA VAL A 129 -4.77 -15.06 0.37
C VAL A 129 -5.25 -16.48 0.11
N THR A 130 -4.49 -17.50 0.50
CA THR A 130 -4.85 -18.91 0.25
C THR A 130 -6.13 -19.31 0.98
N MET A 131 -6.30 -18.85 2.22
CA MET A 131 -7.53 -19.11 2.96
C MET A 131 -8.73 -18.39 2.35
N SER A 132 -8.56 -17.12 2.01
CA SER A 132 -9.65 -16.29 1.46
C SER A 132 -10.08 -16.76 0.06
N MET A 133 -9.13 -17.23 -0.75
CA MET A 133 -9.40 -17.77 -2.09
C MET A 133 -10.33 -18.98 -2.05
N ARG A 134 -10.16 -19.88 -1.08
CA ARG A 134 -11.01 -21.07 -0.98
C ARG A 134 -12.44 -20.73 -0.57
N THR A 135 -12.62 -19.77 0.33
CA THR A 135 -13.95 -19.44 0.84
C THR A 135 -14.72 -18.50 -0.08
N VAL A 136 -14.06 -17.42 -0.54
CA VAL A 136 -14.76 -16.35 -1.24
C VAL A 136 -14.38 -16.20 -2.72
N GLY A 137 -13.27 -16.81 -3.14
CA GLY A 137 -12.84 -16.81 -4.53
C GLY A 137 -11.84 -15.69 -4.86
N LEU A 138 -11.00 -15.94 -5.86
CA LEU A 138 -9.89 -15.08 -6.29
C LEU A 138 -10.34 -13.66 -6.67
N LEU A 139 -11.49 -13.52 -7.34
CA LEU A 139 -11.97 -12.22 -7.79
C LEU A 139 -12.32 -11.31 -6.61
N LEU A 140 -12.92 -11.86 -5.56
CA LEU A 140 -13.20 -11.04 -4.38
C LEU A 140 -11.91 -10.71 -3.63
N VAL A 141 -10.99 -11.68 -3.51
CA VAL A 141 -9.71 -11.45 -2.81
C VAL A 141 -8.93 -10.30 -3.42
N SER A 142 -8.80 -10.26 -4.75
CA SER A 142 -8.07 -9.19 -5.43
C SER A 142 -8.71 -7.81 -5.22
N ALA A 143 -10.04 -7.74 -5.28
CA ALA A 143 -10.79 -6.51 -5.02
C ALA A 143 -10.68 -6.05 -3.56
N MET A 144 -10.83 -6.97 -2.61
CA MET A 144 -10.78 -6.68 -1.17
C MET A 144 -9.37 -6.36 -0.66
N MET A 145 -8.33 -6.76 -1.38
CA MET A 145 -6.96 -6.38 -1.05
C MET A 145 -6.69 -4.89 -1.30
N VAL A 146 -7.35 -4.29 -2.30
CA VAL A 146 -7.04 -2.92 -2.74
C VAL A 146 -8.12 -1.92 -2.32
N ILE A 147 -9.39 -2.23 -2.57
CA ILE A 147 -10.47 -1.25 -2.50
C ILE A 147 -10.72 -0.74 -1.07
N PRO A 148 -10.85 -1.59 -0.03
CA PRO A 148 -11.06 -1.13 1.34
C PRO A 148 -9.87 -0.31 1.87
N VAL A 149 -8.65 -0.68 1.48
CA VAL A 149 -7.42 0.04 1.85
C VAL A 149 -7.40 1.42 1.21
N ALA A 150 -7.61 1.51 -0.09
CA ALA A 150 -7.68 2.79 -0.81
C ALA A 150 -8.82 3.69 -0.30
N THR A 151 -9.96 3.08 0.08
CA THR A 151 -11.08 3.82 0.70
C THR A 151 -10.67 4.38 2.07
N ALA A 152 -9.94 3.60 2.88
CA ALA A 152 -9.48 4.04 4.18
C ALA A 152 -8.40 5.12 4.07
N ASP A 153 -7.47 5.01 3.14
CA ASP A 153 -6.43 6.02 2.89
C ASP A 153 -7.03 7.38 2.48
N ASN A 154 -8.18 7.38 1.78
CA ASN A 154 -8.90 8.62 1.51
C ASN A 154 -9.51 9.25 2.78
N LEU A 155 -9.89 8.45 3.78
CA LEU A 155 -10.67 8.92 4.93
C LEU A 155 -9.82 9.21 6.18
N PHE A 156 -8.67 8.55 6.30
CA PHE A 156 -7.80 8.56 7.48
C PHE A 156 -6.39 9.04 7.13
N VAL A 157 -5.82 9.89 8.00
CA VAL A 157 -4.46 10.46 7.82
C VAL A 157 -3.39 9.62 8.53
N SER A 158 -3.78 8.79 9.51
CA SER A 158 -2.83 7.98 10.29
C SER A 158 -2.79 6.54 9.81
N PHE A 159 -1.61 5.91 9.84
CA PHE A 159 -1.44 4.48 9.50
C PHE A 159 -2.37 3.57 10.30
N LYS A 160 -2.47 3.77 11.63
CA LYS A 160 -3.39 3.01 12.47
C LYS A 160 -4.85 3.25 12.05
N GLY A 161 -5.21 4.49 11.75
CA GLY A 161 -6.54 4.85 11.25
C GLY A 161 -6.87 4.15 9.93
N ALA A 162 -5.94 4.15 8.96
CA ALA A 162 -6.10 3.46 7.69
C ALA A 162 -6.18 1.94 7.86
N LEU A 163 -5.36 1.35 8.74
CA LEU A 163 -5.36 -0.08 9.03
C LEU A 163 -6.70 -0.53 9.65
N PHE A 164 -7.15 0.11 10.72
CA PHE A 164 -8.43 -0.24 11.35
C PHE A 164 -9.63 0.16 10.49
N GLY A 165 -9.53 1.29 9.78
CA GLY A 165 -10.54 1.78 8.86
C GLY A 165 -10.78 0.82 7.70
N SER A 166 -9.72 0.32 7.06
CA SER A 166 -9.83 -0.63 5.96
C SER A 166 -10.44 -1.97 6.40
N MET A 167 -10.06 -2.47 7.58
CA MET A 167 -10.66 -3.67 8.17
C MET A 167 -12.17 -3.47 8.42
N LEU A 168 -12.56 -2.33 9.02
CA LEU A 168 -13.96 -2.04 9.30
C LEU A 168 -14.78 -1.87 8.02
N ILE A 169 -14.27 -1.11 7.05
CA ILE A 169 -14.92 -0.90 5.75
C ILE A 169 -15.08 -2.24 5.02
N GLY A 170 -14.02 -3.04 4.96
CA GLY A 170 -14.05 -4.37 4.35
C GLY A 170 -15.09 -5.29 5.00
N ALA A 171 -15.15 -5.33 6.34
CA ALA A 171 -16.13 -6.12 7.07
C ALA A 171 -17.58 -5.64 6.81
N VAL A 172 -17.82 -4.33 6.88
CA VAL A 172 -19.15 -3.75 6.62
C VAL A 172 -19.60 -4.02 5.18
N VAL A 173 -18.72 -3.82 4.21
CA VAL A 173 -19.01 -4.08 2.79
C VAL A 173 -19.25 -5.58 2.53
N ALA A 174 -18.48 -6.47 3.16
CA ALA A 174 -18.69 -7.91 3.05
C ALA A 174 -20.05 -8.34 3.65
N LEU A 175 -20.42 -7.81 4.82
CA LEU A 175 -21.71 -8.10 5.47
C LEU A 175 -22.87 -7.57 4.62
N LEU A 176 -22.85 -6.28 4.27
CA LEU A 176 -23.90 -5.65 3.46
C LEU A 176 -24.00 -6.27 2.07
N GLY A 177 -22.86 -6.56 1.42
CA GLY A 177 -22.82 -7.19 0.11
C GLY A 177 -23.36 -8.62 0.14
N THR A 178 -23.04 -9.39 1.18
CA THR A 178 -23.59 -10.75 1.36
C THR A 178 -25.09 -10.70 1.62
N SER A 179 -25.56 -9.83 2.53
CA SER A 179 -26.99 -9.66 2.79
C SER A 179 -27.75 -9.17 1.55
N ALA A 180 -27.22 -8.19 0.81
CA ALA A 180 -27.81 -7.71 -0.43
C ALA A 180 -27.88 -8.81 -1.49
N SER A 181 -26.83 -9.64 -1.61
CA SER A 181 -26.82 -10.75 -2.57
C SER A 181 -27.92 -11.78 -2.32
N TYR A 182 -28.28 -11.99 -1.05
CA TYR A 182 -29.39 -12.88 -0.67
C TYR A 182 -30.75 -12.34 -1.16
N TYR A 183 -31.02 -11.05 -0.96
CA TYR A 183 -32.28 -10.44 -1.41
C TYR A 183 -32.35 -10.21 -2.92
N LEU A 184 -31.22 -9.88 -3.55
CA LEU A 184 -31.12 -9.62 -4.98
C LEU A 184 -30.90 -10.90 -5.81
N ASN A 185 -30.80 -12.06 -5.17
CA ASN A 185 -30.54 -13.37 -5.79
C ASN A 185 -29.37 -13.32 -6.81
N THR A 186 -28.29 -12.63 -6.42
CA THR A 186 -27.10 -12.39 -7.26
C THR A 186 -25.88 -13.08 -6.67
N ALA A 187 -24.82 -13.32 -7.45
CA ALA A 187 -23.56 -13.86 -6.95
C ALA A 187 -22.98 -12.97 -5.83
N SER A 188 -22.76 -13.57 -4.66
CA SER A 188 -22.31 -12.85 -3.44
C SER A 188 -20.97 -12.15 -3.64
N GLY A 189 -19.96 -12.85 -4.19
CA GLY A 189 -18.66 -12.26 -4.49
C GLY A 189 -18.74 -11.03 -5.38
N ALA A 190 -19.49 -11.10 -6.49
CA ALA A 190 -19.67 -9.97 -7.40
C ALA A 190 -20.40 -8.79 -6.73
N THR A 191 -21.43 -9.07 -5.92
CA THR A 191 -22.20 -8.05 -5.20
C THR A 191 -21.32 -7.30 -4.19
N ILE A 192 -20.44 -8.00 -3.48
CA ILE A 192 -19.49 -7.38 -2.54
C ILE A 192 -18.50 -6.48 -3.29
N VAL A 193 -17.95 -6.92 -4.43
CA VAL A 193 -17.03 -6.10 -5.25
C VAL A 193 -17.72 -4.82 -5.73
N VAL A 194 -18.91 -4.93 -6.30
CA VAL A 194 -19.68 -3.77 -6.79
C VAL A 194 -19.95 -2.79 -5.65
N LEU A 195 -20.37 -3.28 -4.49
CA LEU A 195 -20.60 -2.45 -3.31
C LEU A 195 -19.31 -1.75 -2.84
N ALA A 196 -18.18 -2.46 -2.84
CA ALA A 196 -16.88 -1.89 -2.49
C ALA A 196 -16.49 -0.74 -3.42
N ILE A 197 -16.69 -0.90 -4.73
CA ILE A 197 -16.41 0.14 -5.73
C ILE A 197 -17.31 1.35 -5.49
N ILE A 198 -18.59 1.16 -5.19
CA ILE A 198 -19.50 2.25 -4.85
C ILE A 198 -19.01 3.00 -3.61
N VAL A 199 -18.65 2.28 -2.54
CA VAL A 199 -18.13 2.89 -1.30
C VAL A 199 -16.83 3.66 -1.56
N PHE A 200 -15.91 3.11 -2.36
CA PHE A 200 -14.69 3.80 -2.77
C PHE A 200 -15.00 5.08 -3.57
N GLY A 201 -15.88 5.00 -4.57
CA GLY A 201 -16.29 6.16 -5.35
C GLY A 201 -16.94 7.26 -4.50
N LEU A 202 -17.68 6.89 -3.45
CA LEU A 202 -18.26 7.81 -2.48
C LEU A 202 -17.24 8.39 -1.48
N SER A 203 -16.11 7.72 -1.26
CA SER A 203 -15.06 8.26 -0.36
C SER A 203 -14.41 9.53 -0.90
N TRP A 204 -14.21 9.62 -2.23
CA TRP A 204 -13.57 10.76 -2.87
C TRP A 204 -14.25 12.13 -2.58
N PRO A 205 -15.57 12.30 -2.77
CA PRO A 205 -16.24 13.56 -2.44
C PRO A 205 -16.23 13.84 -0.94
N LEU A 206 -16.32 12.81 -0.09
CA LEU A 206 -16.29 12.96 1.37
C LEU A 206 -14.96 13.54 1.87
N THR A 207 -13.84 13.12 1.29
CA THR A 207 -12.51 13.66 1.60
C THR A 207 -12.37 15.10 1.15
N ARG A 208 -12.82 15.43 -0.08
CA ARG A 208 -12.85 16.81 -0.60
C ARG A 208 -13.64 17.78 0.30
N LEU A 209 -14.70 17.30 0.95
CA LEU A 209 -15.51 18.08 1.91
C LEU A 209 -14.83 18.24 3.27
N LYS A 210 -13.91 17.33 3.63
CA LYS A 210 -13.16 17.32 4.89
C LYS A 210 -11.89 18.15 4.80
N ASP A 211 -11.17 18.10 3.68
CA ASP A 211 -9.93 18.87 3.43
C ASP A 211 -10.15 20.38 3.36
N ARG A 212 -11.39 20.83 3.13
CA ARG A 212 -11.77 22.24 3.31
C ARG A 212 -11.62 22.76 4.74
N ARG A 213 -11.33 21.90 5.73
CA ARG A 213 -11.34 22.28 7.15
C ARG A 213 -9.99 22.29 7.84
N PHE A 214 -8.89 21.83 7.23
CA PHE A 214 -7.63 21.69 7.98
C PHE A 214 -6.37 21.87 7.12
N ILE A 215 -6.14 23.10 6.69
CA ILE A 215 -4.80 23.68 6.80
C ILE A 215 -4.99 24.79 7.82
N PRO A 216 -4.65 24.61 9.12
CA PRO A 216 -4.41 25.79 9.93
C PRO A 216 -3.28 26.50 9.21
N PHE A 217 -3.59 27.66 8.65
CA PHE A 217 -2.57 28.63 8.33
C PHE A 217 -1.75 28.75 9.62
N ILE A 218 -0.54 28.18 9.62
CA ILE A 218 0.43 28.50 10.65
C ILE A 218 0.77 29.93 10.31
N GLU A 219 0.06 30.85 10.95
CA GLU A 219 0.47 32.23 11.01
C GLU A 219 1.88 32.18 11.59
N ASP A 220 2.86 32.61 10.79
CA ASP A 220 4.21 32.83 11.29
C ASP A 220 4.03 33.59 12.60
N ILE A 221 4.58 33.04 13.68
CA ILE A 221 4.58 33.70 14.97
C ILE A 221 5.48 34.92 14.81
N ALA A 222 4.91 35.98 14.25
CA ALA A 222 5.39 37.33 14.46
C ALA A 222 5.10 37.63 15.93
N GLU A 223 6.16 38.06 16.62
CA GLU A 223 6.13 38.64 17.96
C GLU A 223 5.93 37.66 19.11
N GLU A 224 7.03 37.04 19.57
CA GLU A 224 7.38 36.95 21.01
C GLU A 224 8.76 36.26 21.19
N ASP A 225 9.83 36.89 20.69
CA ASP A 225 11.13 37.02 21.37
C ASP A 225 12.09 37.87 20.50
N GLU A 226 12.01 39.21 20.60
CA GLU A 226 12.95 40.11 19.90
C GLU A 226 14.42 39.89 20.34
N SER A 227 14.68 39.12 21.40
CA SER A 227 16.04 38.82 21.86
C SER A 227 16.83 37.88 20.95
N TYR A 228 16.16 37.20 19.99
CA TYR A 228 16.78 36.30 19.02
C TYR A 228 16.75 36.83 17.57
N VAL A 229 16.42 38.10 17.36
CA VAL A 229 16.63 38.75 16.07
C VAL A 229 18.12 39.06 15.95
N ARG A 230 18.85 38.18 15.26
CA ARG A 230 20.21 38.54 14.81
C ARG A 230 20.06 39.79 13.94
N PRO A 231 20.80 40.88 14.21
CA PRO A 231 20.75 42.04 13.33
C PRO A 231 21.07 41.56 11.92
N HIS A 232 20.21 41.89 10.95
CA HIS A 232 20.50 41.68 9.55
C HIS A 232 21.85 42.35 9.26
N ILE A 233 22.87 41.54 9.03
CA ILE A 233 24.15 42.03 8.54
C ILE A 233 23.91 42.35 7.08
N ILE A 234 24.06 43.62 6.72
CA ILE A 234 24.02 44.05 5.33
C ILE A 234 25.08 43.23 4.60
N ALA A 235 24.66 42.37 3.67
CA ALA A 235 25.58 41.66 2.79
C ALA A 235 26.40 42.66 1.98
N GLU A 236 27.64 42.31 1.65
CA GLU A 236 28.55 43.21 0.94
C GLU A 236 27.88 43.78 -0.32
N ALA A 237 27.88 45.12 -0.44
CA ALA A 237 27.38 45.77 -1.63
C ALA A 237 28.31 45.45 -2.79
N HIS A 238 27.89 44.57 -3.69
CA HIS A 238 28.60 44.33 -4.93
C HIS A 238 28.27 45.45 -5.91
N ASP A 239 29.30 46.22 -6.30
CA ASP A 239 29.18 47.26 -7.32
C ASP A 239 28.51 46.69 -8.58
N GLU A 240 27.48 47.38 -9.08
CA GLU A 240 26.77 47.08 -10.34
C GLU A 240 27.68 47.03 -11.59
N LEU A 241 28.98 47.27 -11.44
CA LEU A 241 29.96 47.44 -12.51
C LEU A 241 30.37 46.14 -13.21
N ASP A 242 30.08 44.95 -12.64
CA ASP A 242 30.46 43.66 -13.26
C ASP A 242 29.31 42.94 -14.00
N LYS A 243 28.42 43.71 -14.65
CA LYS A 243 27.36 43.18 -15.54
C LYS A 243 27.91 42.40 -16.75
N THR A 244 29.23 42.46 -17.01
CA THR A 244 29.87 41.79 -18.16
C THR A 244 30.35 40.37 -17.86
N ARG A 245 30.34 39.92 -16.59
CA ARG A 245 30.78 38.56 -16.17
C ARG A 245 29.66 37.61 -15.72
N VAL A 246 28.40 37.95 -15.97
CA VAL A 246 27.29 37.00 -15.75
C VAL A 246 27.42 35.82 -16.72
N LYS A 247 27.91 34.68 -16.22
CA LYS A 247 28.17 33.48 -17.05
C LYS A 247 26.91 32.69 -17.36
N ARG A 248 25.88 32.73 -16.49
CA ARG A 248 24.67 31.91 -16.65
C ARG A 248 23.51 32.46 -15.82
N LYS A 249 22.34 32.64 -16.43
CA LYS A 249 21.07 32.87 -15.73
C LYS A 249 20.35 31.53 -15.53
N ILE A 250 19.84 31.28 -14.33
CA ILE A 250 19.05 30.10 -13.99
C ILE A 250 17.72 30.59 -13.41
N LYS A 251 16.59 30.03 -13.85
CA LYS A 251 15.28 30.40 -13.30
C LYS A 251 14.98 29.52 -12.09
N HIS A 252 14.73 30.12 -10.93
CA HIS A 252 14.35 29.43 -9.69
C HIS A 252 13.01 29.97 -9.21
N GLY A 253 11.97 29.13 -9.27
CA GLY A 253 10.62 29.54 -8.88
C GLY A 253 10.13 30.77 -9.66
N ASP A 254 9.93 31.87 -8.93
CA ASP A 254 9.43 33.15 -9.42
C ASP A 254 10.52 34.17 -9.80
N HIS A 255 11.80 33.88 -9.57
CA HIS A 255 12.92 34.80 -9.86
C HIS A 255 14.05 34.16 -10.67
N TYR A 256 15.06 34.97 -11.00
CA TYR A 256 16.24 34.57 -11.78
C TYR A 256 17.50 34.70 -10.92
N ASP A 257 18.24 33.59 -10.83
CA ASP A 257 19.56 33.52 -10.22
C ASP A 257 20.64 33.82 -11.26
N TYR A 258 21.62 34.58 -10.83
CA TYR A 258 22.80 34.93 -11.60
C TYR A 258 24.01 34.20 -11.01
N VAL A 259 24.69 33.38 -11.82
CA VAL A 259 25.89 32.67 -11.37
C VAL A 259 27.11 33.57 -11.54
N HIS A 260 27.76 33.89 -10.43
CA HIS A 260 29.00 34.66 -10.37
C HIS A 260 30.00 33.95 -9.44
N ASP A 261 31.25 33.79 -9.88
CA ASP A 261 32.32 33.10 -9.13
C ASP A 261 31.98 31.72 -8.53
N GLY A 262 31.01 31.01 -9.12
CA GLY A 262 30.57 29.68 -8.68
C GLY A 262 29.37 29.69 -7.72
N HIS A 263 28.96 30.86 -7.26
CA HIS A 263 27.84 31.08 -6.33
C HIS A 263 26.61 31.64 -7.07
N ARG A 264 25.43 31.39 -6.52
CA ARG A 264 24.15 31.83 -7.10
C ARG A 264 23.65 33.04 -6.35
N HIS A 265 23.34 34.11 -7.08
CA HIS A 265 22.82 35.34 -6.50
C HIS A 265 21.46 35.68 -7.07
N ALA A 266 20.47 35.89 -6.20
CA ALA A 266 19.15 36.39 -6.55
C ALA A 266 19.05 37.88 -6.23
N ARG A 267 18.40 38.67 -7.11
CA ARG A 267 18.20 40.09 -6.84
C ARG A 267 17.00 40.29 -5.92
N HIS A 268 17.21 40.93 -4.78
CA HIS A 268 16.17 41.29 -3.84
C HIS A 268 16.13 42.83 -3.69
N GLY A 269 15.26 43.49 -4.46
CA GLY A 269 15.17 44.96 -4.46
C GLY A 269 16.47 45.64 -4.92
N ASP A 270 17.15 46.28 -3.96
CA ASP A 270 18.40 47.04 -4.12
C ASP A 270 19.68 46.23 -3.82
N HIS A 271 19.55 44.98 -3.33
CA HIS A 271 20.68 44.10 -3.02
C HIS A 271 20.56 42.73 -3.69
N PHE A 272 21.58 41.89 -3.49
CA PHE A 272 21.63 40.51 -3.97
C PHE A 272 21.83 39.56 -2.79
N ASP A 273 21.00 38.52 -2.73
CA ASP A 273 21.11 37.44 -1.76
C ASP A 273 21.86 36.26 -2.38
N GLU A 274 22.79 35.66 -1.63
CA GLU A 274 23.48 34.43 -2.03
C GLU A 274 22.66 33.20 -1.61
N HIS A 275 22.50 32.24 -2.52
CA HIS A 275 21.85 30.94 -2.30
C HIS A 275 22.85 29.78 -2.22
#